data_AF-A0A1U8P957-F1
#
_entry.id   AF-A0A1U8P957-F1
#
_cell.length_a   1.000
_cell.length_b   1.000
_cell.length_c   1.000
_cell.angle_alpha   90.00
_cell.angle_beta   90.00
_cell.angle_gamma   90.00
#
_symmetry.space_group_name_H-M   'P 1'
#
loop_
_entity.id
_entity.type
_entity.pdbx_description
1 polymer ?
#
loop_
_entity_poly.entity_id
_entity_poly.type
_entity_poly.pdbx_seq_one_letter_code
_entity_poly.pdbx_strand_id
1 'polypeptide(L)'
;MVEYVASTVVESVKNQIQDKQAKIKTKFQVLLENYQSLNVQVIRAWQCSSLDVSSCDSGKCLHHVLYGDGSYTMGEFVTEMLSFGNSSEVNNIALGCGQYNTGLFAGAAGLLGLDGGSFSLTSQIKATSFSYCLVDRDSASSSTLDFNSGLPADSVIASLIRNQKVDTFSYVRLTDFSVGGQPVQLPLGLFDMDDSGNGGVMLDSEI
;
A
#
# COMPACT_ATOMS: atom_id res chain seq x y z
N MET A 1 -18.81 -43.46 -18.37
CA MET A 1 -18.84 -42.24 -19.22
C MET A 1 -18.73 -40.95 -18.39
N VAL A 2 -19.37 -40.84 -17.23
CA VAL A 2 -19.28 -39.66 -16.33
C VAL A 2 -17.89 -39.45 -15.70
N GLU A 3 -17.18 -40.51 -15.29
CA GLU A 3 -15.82 -40.42 -14.73
C GLU A 3 -14.75 -39.94 -15.73
N TYR A 4 -14.87 -40.33 -17.00
CA TYR A 4 -13.91 -39.96 -18.04
C TYR A 4 -13.96 -38.46 -18.35
N VAL A 5 -15.18 -37.90 -18.37
CA VAL A 5 -15.41 -36.46 -18.55
C VAL A 5 -14.88 -35.67 -17.35
N ALA A 6 -15.09 -36.15 -16.12
CA ALA A 6 -14.54 -35.51 -14.92
C ALA A 6 -13.00 -35.47 -14.92
N SER A 7 -12.33 -36.57 -15.28
CA SER A 7 -10.86 -36.60 -15.37
C SER A 7 -10.31 -35.67 -16.47
N THR A 8 -11.00 -35.59 -17.61
CA THR A 8 -10.60 -34.74 -18.73
C THR A 8 -10.77 -33.25 -18.39
N VAL A 9 -11.84 -32.90 -17.67
CA VAL A 9 -12.07 -31.53 -17.20
C VAL A 9 -11.04 -31.13 -16.14
N VAL A 10 -10.74 -32.00 -15.17
CA VAL A 10 -9.72 -31.74 -14.14
C VAL A 10 -8.34 -31.53 -14.76
N GLU A 11 -7.94 -32.37 -15.72
CA GLU A 11 -6.65 -32.23 -16.38
C GLU A 11 -6.59 -30.98 -17.27
N SER A 12 -7.70 -30.63 -17.93
CA SER A 12 -7.81 -29.39 -18.71
C SER A 12 -7.68 -28.14 -17.82
N VAL A 13 -8.34 -28.11 -16.66
CA VAL A 13 -8.23 -27.01 -15.70
C VAL A 13 -6.81 -26.92 -15.14
N LYS A 14 -6.18 -28.05 -14.81
CA LYS A 14 -4.80 -28.10 -14.31
C LYS A 14 -3.81 -27.55 -15.35
N ASN A 15 -3.98 -27.92 -16.62
CA ASN A 15 -3.16 -27.42 -17.72
C ASN A 15 -3.37 -25.90 -17.94
N GLN A 16 -4.61 -25.41 -17.82
CA GLN A 16 -4.89 -23.97 -17.89
C GLN A 16 -4.25 -23.18 -16.74
N ILE A 17 -4.25 -23.73 -15.52
CA ILE A 17 -3.58 -23.13 -14.36
C ILE A 17 -2.07 -23.09 -14.59
N GLN A 18 -1.47 -24.18 -15.08
CA GLN A 18 -0.03 -24.22 -15.37
C GLN A 18 0.37 -23.25 -16.48
N ASP A 19 -0.42 -23.15 -17.55
CA ASP A 19 -0.18 -22.18 -18.64
C ASP A 19 -0.29 -20.73 -18.14
N LYS A 20 -1.28 -20.41 -17.30
CA LYS A 20 -1.40 -19.10 -16.66
C LYS A 20 -0.21 -18.81 -15.74
N GLN A 21 0.23 -19.77 -14.92
CA GLN A 21 1.40 -19.61 -14.06
C GLN A 21 2.70 -19.45 -14.86
N ALA A 22 2.87 -20.19 -15.95
CA ALA A 22 4.01 -20.05 -16.84
C ALA A 22 4.04 -18.67 -17.50
N LYS A 23 2.89 -18.18 -17.98
CA LYS A 23 2.78 -16.82 -18.56
C LYS A 23 3.05 -15.72 -17.54
N ILE A 24 2.58 -15.86 -16.30
CA ILE A 24 2.89 -14.94 -15.19
C ILE A 24 4.40 -14.97 -14.91
N LYS A 25 4.99 -16.16 -14.80
CA LYS A 25 6.43 -16.34 -14.57
C LYS A 25 7.27 -15.70 -15.68
N THR A 26 6.91 -15.89 -16.93
CA THR A 26 7.60 -15.27 -18.08
C THR A 26 7.43 -13.75 -18.08
N LYS A 27 6.24 -13.22 -17.78
CA LYS A 27 6.04 -11.76 -17.64
C LYS A 27 6.89 -11.17 -16.51
N PHE A 28 6.96 -11.85 -15.37
CA PHE A 28 7.82 -11.45 -14.26
C PHE A 28 9.31 -11.56 -14.61
N GLN A 29 9.73 -12.60 -15.34
CA GLN A 29 11.11 -12.75 -15.80
C GLN A 29 11.51 -11.61 -16.74
N VAL A 30 10.65 -11.23 -17.69
CA VAL A 30 10.88 -10.08 -18.58
C VAL A 30 10.92 -8.76 -17.81
N LEU A 31 10.10 -8.61 -16.76
CA LEU A 31 10.17 -7.45 -15.86
C LEU A 31 11.48 -7.43 -15.05
N LEU A 32 11.98 -8.58 -14.59
CA LEU A 32 13.25 -8.71 -13.87
C LEU A 32 14.47 -8.46 -14.78
N GLU A 33 14.40 -8.88 -16.05
CA GLU A 33 15.45 -8.58 -17.04
C GLU A 33 15.50 -7.08 -17.37
N ASN A 34 14.34 -6.40 -17.42
CA ASN A 34 14.28 -4.94 -17.50
C ASN A 34 14.68 -4.25 -16.17
N TYR A 35 14.52 -4.93 -15.03
CA TYR A 35 14.92 -4.39 -13.72
C TYR A 35 16.43 -4.19 -13.60
N GLN A 36 17.25 -5.03 -14.26
CA GLN A 36 18.71 -4.86 -14.28
C GLN A 36 19.20 -3.57 -14.99
N SER A 37 18.29 -2.79 -15.57
CA SER A 37 18.56 -1.46 -16.15
C SER A 37 18.00 -0.27 -15.37
N LEU A 38 17.45 -0.48 -14.17
CA LEU A 38 17.08 0.65 -13.29
C LEU A 38 18.33 1.33 -12.75
N ASN A 39 18.44 2.63 -13.00
CA ASN A 39 19.47 3.50 -12.42
C ASN A 39 19.13 3.76 -10.95
N VAL A 40 19.22 2.72 -10.11
CA VAL A 40 18.99 2.84 -8.67
C VAL A 40 20.00 3.85 -8.11
N GLN A 41 19.52 5.04 -7.77
CA GLN A 41 20.39 6.11 -7.27
C GLN A 41 20.73 5.85 -5.81
N VAL A 42 21.98 6.14 -5.45
CA VAL A 42 22.49 6.01 -4.09
C VAL A 42 21.70 6.93 -3.17
N ILE A 43 21.08 6.33 -2.15
CA ILE A 43 20.31 7.06 -1.17
C ILE A 43 21.19 8.00 -0.35
N ARG A 44 20.67 9.18 0.00
CA ARG A 44 21.43 10.13 0.82
C ARG A 44 21.46 9.66 2.27
N ALA A 45 22.60 9.86 2.95
CA ALA A 45 22.78 9.44 4.34
C ALA A 45 21.69 9.99 5.29
N TRP A 46 21.22 11.22 5.07
CA TRP A 46 20.16 11.81 5.89
C TRP A 46 18.80 11.10 5.70
N GLN A 47 18.48 10.63 4.48
CA GLN A 47 17.26 9.85 4.22
C GLN A 47 17.33 8.51 4.97
N CYS A 48 18.50 7.88 4.97
CA CYS A 48 18.71 6.64 5.73
C CYS A 48 18.50 6.84 7.23
N SER A 49 19.09 7.89 7.81
CA SER A 49 18.95 8.20 9.24
C SER A 49 17.54 8.62 9.67
N SER A 50 16.65 8.93 8.73
CA SER A 50 15.27 9.30 8.99
C SER A 50 14.31 8.12 9.03
N LEU A 51 14.77 6.88 8.76
CA LEU A 51 13.98 5.68 8.98
C LEU A 51 13.91 5.36 10.47
N ASP A 52 12.76 4.86 10.93
CA ASP A 52 12.56 4.42 12.32
C ASP A 52 13.56 3.32 12.73
N VAL A 53 13.81 2.40 11.80
CA VAL A 53 14.83 1.36 11.93
C VAL A 53 15.69 1.37 10.67
N SER A 54 16.87 1.98 10.78
CA SER A 54 17.91 1.95 9.75
C SER A 54 19.13 1.16 10.19
N SER A 55 19.76 0.51 9.22
CA SER A 55 21.11 -0.03 9.37
C SER A 55 21.91 0.27 8.11
N CYS A 56 23.23 0.33 8.24
CA CYS A 56 24.13 0.48 7.10
C CYS A 56 24.96 -0.79 6.96
N ASP A 57 24.83 -1.48 5.83
CA ASP A 57 25.69 -2.62 5.49
C ASP A 57 26.45 -2.30 4.20
N SER A 58 27.78 -2.27 4.28
CA SER A 58 28.65 -2.16 3.11
C SER A 58 28.33 -0.96 2.19
N GLY A 59 27.88 0.16 2.78
CA GLY A 59 27.49 1.38 2.06
C GLY A 59 26.04 1.42 1.56
N LYS A 60 25.25 0.39 1.86
CA LYS A 60 23.81 0.32 1.58
C LYS A 60 23.02 0.69 2.81
N CYS A 61 21.96 1.48 2.63
CA CYS A 61 20.99 1.72 3.68
C CYS A 61 19.99 0.56 3.69
N LEU A 62 19.71 0.02 4.86
CA LEU A 62 18.70 -1.02 5.07
C LEU A 62 17.48 -0.43 5.73
N HIS A 63 16.30 -0.77 5.23
CA HIS A 63 15.02 -0.49 5.88
C HIS A 63 14.45 -1.74 6.53
N HIS A 64 13.69 -1.53 7.59
CA HIS A 64 12.82 -2.53 8.19
C HIS A 64 11.49 -1.87 8.55
N VAL A 65 10.40 -2.41 7.99
CA VAL A 65 9.04 -1.92 8.22
C VAL A 65 8.19 -3.06 8.75
N LEU A 66 7.50 -2.81 9.86
CA LEU A 66 6.50 -3.69 10.46
C LEU A 66 5.11 -3.06 10.27
N TYR A 67 4.17 -3.84 9.76
CA TYR A 67 2.80 -3.40 9.51
C TYR A 67 1.87 -3.81 10.67
N GLY A 68 0.67 -3.22 10.71
CA GLY A 68 -0.29 -3.42 11.80
C GLY A 68 -0.82 -4.84 11.89
N ASP A 69 -0.88 -5.56 10.77
CA ASP A 69 -1.24 -6.98 10.68
C ASP A 69 -0.12 -7.94 11.16
N GLY A 70 1.05 -7.40 11.50
CA GLY A 70 2.25 -8.15 11.89
C GLY A 70 3.11 -8.62 10.71
N SER A 71 2.72 -8.29 9.48
CA SER A 71 3.58 -8.49 8.31
C SER A 71 4.78 -7.55 8.35
N TYR A 72 5.85 -7.91 7.63
CA TYR A 72 7.06 -7.08 7.60
C TYR A 72 7.81 -7.18 6.28
N THR A 73 8.53 -6.11 5.96
CA THR A 73 9.49 -6.04 4.85
C THR A 73 10.85 -5.53 5.34
N MET A 74 11.91 -6.20 4.88
CA MET A 74 13.29 -5.78 5.10
C MET A 74 14.06 -5.81 3.77
N GLY A 75 14.90 -4.81 3.54
CA GLY A 75 15.66 -4.70 2.30
C GLY A 75 16.45 -3.41 2.20
N GLU A 76 16.83 -3.05 0.98
CA GLU A 76 17.64 -1.86 0.71
C GLU A 76 16.77 -0.63 0.53
N PHE A 77 17.11 0.47 1.19
CA PHE A 77 16.44 1.76 1.00
C PHE A 77 17.16 2.54 -0.10
N VAL A 78 16.43 2.89 -1.15
CA VAL A 78 17.00 3.42 -2.40
C VAL A 78 16.20 4.62 -2.89
N THR A 79 16.73 5.34 -3.88
CA THR A 79 16.00 6.38 -4.59
C THR A 79 15.83 6.04 -6.06
N GLU A 80 14.65 6.30 -6.61
CA GLU A 80 14.31 5.98 -8.00
C GLU A 80 13.44 7.06 -8.63
N MET A 81 13.29 6.98 -9.96
CA MET A 81 12.31 7.73 -10.72
C MET A 81 11.01 6.94 -10.89
N LEU A 82 9.87 7.55 -10.55
CA LEU A 82 8.54 6.98 -10.81
C LEU A 82 7.90 7.64 -12.03
N SER A 83 7.31 6.82 -12.91
CA SER A 83 6.51 7.27 -14.05
C SER A 83 5.05 6.85 -13.86
N PHE A 84 4.13 7.79 -14.11
CA PHE A 84 2.69 7.61 -13.91
C PHE A 84 1.96 7.63 -15.25
N GLY A 85 1.96 6.52 -15.98
CA GLY A 85 1.27 6.43 -17.29
C GLY A 85 1.67 7.56 -18.25
N ASN A 86 0.71 8.39 -18.65
CA ASN A 86 0.94 9.55 -19.53
C ASN A 86 1.28 10.86 -18.76
N SER A 87 1.44 10.79 -17.44
CA SER A 87 1.76 11.93 -16.58
C SER A 87 3.28 12.13 -16.44
N SER A 88 3.66 13.21 -15.78
CA SER A 88 5.06 13.58 -15.55
C SER A 88 5.80 12.55 -14.68
N GLU A 89 7.08 12.37 -14.98
CA GLU A 89 8.00 11.60 -14.15
C GLU A 89 8.35 12.35 -12.87
N VAL A 90 8.46 11.63 -11.76
CA VAL A 90 8.91 12.18 -10.48
C VAL A 90 10.21 11.50 -10.09
N ASN A 91 11.27 12.32 -9.95
CA ASN A 91 12.61 11.85 -9.65
C ASN A 91 12.90 11.88 -8.15
N ASN A 92 13.91 11.10 -7.74
CA ASN A 92 14.42 11.05 -6.36
C ASN A 92 13.38 10.61 -5.32
N ILE A 93 12.49 9.69 -5.71
CA ILE A 93 11.55 9.07 -4.78
C ILE A 93 12.29 8.00 -3.98
N ALA A 94 12.35 8.18 -2.67
CA ALA A 94 12.87 7.20 -1.73
C ALA A 94 11.87 6.06 -1.54
N LEU A 95 12.33 4.81 -1.67
CA LEU A 95 11.51 3.61 -1.56
C LEU A 95 12.32 2.42 -1.04
N GLY A 96 11.63 1.46 -0.43
CA GLY A 96 12.23 0.21 0.05
C GLY A 96 12.22 -0.87 -1.03
N CYS A 97 13.40 -1.41 -1.36
CA CYS A 97 13.56 -2.60 -2.18
C CYS A 97 13.52 -3.83 -1.26
N GLY A 98 12.30 -4.32 -1.00
CA GLY A 98 12.04 -5.43 -0.08
C GLY A 98 12.62 -6.76 -0.56
N GLN A 99 13.60 -7.30 0.17
CA GLN A 99 14.25 -8.58 -0.11
C GLN A 99 13.68 -9.72 0.75
N TYR A 100 13.24 -9.39 1.96
CA TYR A 100 12.64 -10.32 2.91
C TYR A 100 11.26 -9.80 3.29
N ASN A 101 10.23 -10.43 2.73
CA ASN A 101 8.85 -10.02 2.87
C ASN A 101 8.03 -11.19 3.43
N THR A 102 7.33 -10.98 4.54
CA THR A 102 6.46 -12.00 5.17
C THR A 102 5.11 -11.39 5.49
N GLY A 103 4.02 -12.07 5.11
CA GLY A 103 2.66 -11.63 5.40
C GLY A 103 1.76 -11.65 4.16
N LEU A 104 0.85 -10.69 4.06
CA LEU A 104 -0.25 -10.68 3.10
C LEU A 104 0.12 -10.13 1.70
N PHE A 105 1.40 -9.89 1.41
CA PHE A 105 1.88 -9.27 0.16
C PHE A 105 1.72 -10.13 -1.11
N ALA A 106 1.10 -11.31 -1.02
CA ALA A 106 1.01 -12.25 -2.12
C ALA A 106 0.18 -11.69 -3.29
N GLY A 107 0.83 -11.55 -4.46
CA GLY A 107 0.21 -11.05 -5.70
C GLY A 107 0.47 -9.57 -6.00
N ALA A 108 1.10 -8.84 -5.09
CA ALA A 108 1.56 -7.47 -5.32
C ALA A 108 3.06 -7.43 -5.66
N ALA A 109 3.47 -6.42 -6.44
CA ALA A 109 4.88 -6.14 -6.70
C ALA A 109 5.51 -5.25 -5.61
N GLY A 110 4.68 -4.63 -4.76
CA GLY A 110 5.10 -3.74 -3.69
C GLY A 110 3.89 -3.05 -3.04
N LEU A 111 4.16 -2.21 -2.05
CA LEU A 111 3.17 -1.42 -1.32
C LEU A 111 3.37 0.07 -1.60
N LEU A 112 2.27 0.80 -1.70
CA LEU A 112 2.26 2.24 -1.93
C LEU A 112 1.71 2.96 -0.70
N GLY A 113 2.60 3.61 0.07
CA GLY A 113 2.18 4.40 1.22
C GLY A 113 1.58 5.74 0.81
N LEU A 114 0.33 5.99 1.20
CA LEU A 114 -0.39 7.26 0.94
C LEU A 114 -0.59 8.12 2.21
N ASP A 115 -0.21 7.56 3.35
CA ASP A 115 -0.34 8.12 4.69
C ASP A 115 0.52 9.36 4.96
N GLY A 116 0.43 9.92 6.17
CA GLY A 116 1.08 11.17 6.58
C GLY A 116 2.60 11.10 6.81
N GLY A 117 3.20 9.91 6.73
CA GLY A 117 4.63 9.71 7.00
C GLY A 117 5.55 10.39 5.98
N SER A 118 6.73 10.84 6.40
CA SER A 118 7.66 11.63 5.56
C SER A 118 8.11 10.95 4.26
N PHE A 119 8.09 9.62 4.23
CA PHE A 119 8.43 8.80 3.06
C PHE A 119 7.21 8.27 2.30
N SER A 120 5.99 8.68 2.65
CA SER A 120 4.83 8.37 1.83
C SER A 120 4.92 9.03 0.46
N LEU A 121 4.26 8.46 -0.54
CA LEU A 121 4.25 9.04 -1.88
C LEU A 121 3.65 10.45 -1.86
N THR A 122 2.58 10.65 -1.08
CA THR A 122 1.91 11.95 -0.94
C THR A 122 2.85 13.03 -0.42
N SER A 123 3.67 12.73 0.59
CA SER A 123 4.68 13.65 1.11
C SER A 123 5.82 13.91 0.10
N GLN A 124 6.32 12.88 -0.56
CA GLN A 124 7.45 13.00 -1.49
C GLN A 124 7.10 13.78 -2.77
N ILE A 125 5.89 13.60 -3.30
CA ILE A 125 5.40 14.37 -4.48
C ILE A 125 4.74 15.70 -4.09
N LYS A 126 4.68 16.02 -2.78
CA LYS A 126 4.03 17.21 -2.23
C LYS A 126 2.55 17.32 -2.64
N ALA A 127 1.86 16.18 -2.68
CA ALA A 127 0.42 16.17 -2.86
C ALA A 127 -0.28 16.79 -1.64
N THR A 128 -1.28 17.62 -1.92
CA THR A 128 -2.12 18.26 -0.90
C THR A 128 -3.41 17.49 -0.65
N SER A 129 -3.85 16.69 -1.62
CA SER A 129 -4.97 15.77 -1.52
C SER A 129 -4.73 14.56 -2.43
N PHE A 130 -5.44 13.47 -2.13
CA PHE A 130 -5.57 12.33 -3.02
C PHE A 130 -6.96 11.73 -2.88
N SER A 131 -7.40 11.00 -3.90
CA SER A 131 -8.64 10.24 -3.90
C SER A 131 -8.40 8.90 -4.57
N TYR A 132 -8.99 7.83 -4.03
CA TYR A 132 -8.99 6.53 -4.69
C TYR A 132 -10.40 5.99 -4.85
N CYS A 133 -10.61 5.25 -5.94
CA CYS A 133 -11.82 4.47 -6.16
C CYS A 133 -11.41 3.01 -6.29
N LEU A 134 -11.55 2.26 -5.19
CA LEU A 134 -11.17 0.85 -5.14
C LEU A 134 -12.28 -0.01 -5.73
N VAL A 135 -11.89 -0.99 -6.54
CA VAL A 135 -12.74 -2.08 -6.98
C VAL A 135 -12.42 -3.35 -6.22
N ASP A 136 -13.34 -4.33 -6.24
CA ASP A 136 -13.09 -5.64 -5.67
C ASP A 136 -11.82 -6.27 -6.25
N ARG A 137 -11.07 -6.98 -5.41
CA ARG A 137 -9.80 -7.64 -5.78
C ARG A 137 -9.92 -8.53 -7.03
N ASP A 138 -11.06 -9.19 -7.19
CA ASP A 138 -11.31 -10.11 -8.31
C ASP A 138 -12.07 -9.45 -9.47
N SER A 139 -12.24 -8.12 -9.44
CA SER A 139 -12.88 -7.36 -10.51
C SER A 139 -12.02 -7.32 -11.77
N ALA A 140 -12.67 -7.32 -12.94
CA ALA A 140 -12.00 -7.08 -14.21
C ALA A 140 -11.75 -5.58 -14.49
N SER A 141 -12.35 -4.69 -13.69
CA SER A 141 -12.15 -3.24 -13.78
C SER A 141 -10.85 -2.80 -13.09
N SER A 142 -10.39 -1.60 -13.41
CA SER A 142 -9.24 -0.98 -12.73
C SER A 142 -9.70 0.06 -11.71
N SER A 143 -9.04 0.10 -10.56
CA SER A 143 -9.15 1.20 -9.59
C SER A 143 -8.52 2.49 -10.13
N THR A 144 -8.88 3.63 -9.53
CA THR A 144 -8.17 4.91 -9.77
C THR A 144 -7.51 5.42 -8.49
N LEU A 145 -6.42 6.16 -8.67
CA LEU A 145 -5.75 6.94 -7.63
C LEU A 145 -5.34 8.28 -8.26
N ASP A 146 -5.95 9.35 -7.77
CA ASP A 146 -5.78 10.69 -8.30
C ASP A 146 -5.18 11.59 -7.22
N PHE A 147 -4.19 12.39 -7.58
CA PHE A 147 -3.55 13.36 -6.69
C PHE A 147 -3.97 14.78 -7.05
N ASN A 148 -4.25 15.60 -6.05
CA ASN A 148 -4.67 16.99 -6.21
C ASN A 148 -5.90 17.16 -7.13
N SER A 149 -6.77 16.16 -7.17
CA SER A 149 -8.06 16.22 -7.85
C SER A 149 -9.04 17.09 -7.05
N GLY A 150 -10.00 17.69 -7.76
CA GLY A 150 -11.09 18.43 -7.13
C GLY A 150 -12.08 17.51 -6.42
N LEU A 151 -12.73 18.03 -5.38
CA LEU A 151 -13.79 17.30 -4.68
C LEU A 151 -15.04 17.19 -5.57
N PRO A 152 -15.62 15.99 -5.74
CA PRO A 152 -16.94 15.82 -6.33
C PRO A 152 -18.00 16.66 -5.61
N ALA A 153 -18.97 17.19 -6.35
CA ALA A 153 -19.97 18.14 -5.82
C ALA A 153 -20.88 17.54 -4.73
N ASP A 154 -21.04 16.24 -4.71
CA ASP A 154 -21.86 15.44 -3.79
C ASP A 154 -21.06 14.83 -2.63
N SER A 155 -19.81 15.26 -2.44
CA SER A 155 -18.94 14.76 -1.38
C SER A 155 -19.47 15.12 0.01
N VAL A 156 -19.49 14.13 0.91
CA VAL A 156 -19.66 14.36 2.35
C VAL A 156 -18.29 14.52 2.98
N ILE A 157 -18.09 15.60 3.73
CA ILE A 157 -16.78 15.94 4.31
C ILE A 157 -16.81 15.63 5.81
N ALA A 158 -15.83 14.84 6.25
CA ALA A 158 -15.49 14.65 7.65
C ALA A 158 -14.15 15.32 7.96
N SER A 159 -13.99 15.83 9.18
CA SER A 159 -12.71 16.38 9.63
C SER A 159 -11.73 15.25 9.94
N LEU A 160 -10.53 15.33 9.37
CA LEU A 160 -9.43 14.45 9.71
C LEU A 160 -8.82 14.86 11.06
N ILE A 161 -8.68 13.89 11.96
CA ILE A 161 -8.00 14.03 13.24
C ILE A 161 -6.54 13.59 13.06
N ARG A 162 -5.61 14.33 13.65
CA ARG A 162 -4.19 13.94 13.72
C ARG A 162 -3.85 13.46 15.12
N ASN A 163 -3.20 12.32 15.19
CA ASN A 163 -2.60 11.82 16.42
C ASN A 163 -1.25 12.52 16.65
N GLN A 164 -1.08 13.14 17.82
CA GLN A 164 0.15 13.88 18.15
C GLN A 164 1.34 12.97 18.48
N LYS A 165 1.11 11.67 18.72
CA LYS A 165 2.14 10.67 19.01
C LYS A 165 2.50 9.82 17.80
N VAL A 166 1.56 9.64 16.87
CA VAL A 166 1.73 8.81 15.65
C VAL A 166 1.20 9.60 14.46
N ASP A 167 2.09 10.22 13.69
CA ASP A 167 1.72 11.13 12.60
C ASP A 167 1.53 10.46 11.24
N THR A 168 1.67 9.14 11.17
CA THR A 168 1.51 8.35 9.95
C THR A 168 0.04 8.15 9.60
N PHE A 169 -0.80 7.73 10.53
CA PHE A 169 -2.17 7.32 10.23
C PHE A 169 -3.16 8.49 10.15
N SER A 170 -4.15 8.33 9.27
CA SER A 170 -5.28 9.24 9.12
C SER A 170 -6.45 8.80 10.01
N TYR A 171 -6.93 9.68 10.91
CA TYR A 171 -8.04 9.37 11.82
C TYR A 171 -9.30 10.17 11.49
N VAL A 172 -10.46 9.60 11.79
CA VAL A 172 -11.75 10.28 11.70
C VAL A 172 -12.47 10.26 13.04
N ARG A 173 -13.32 11.26 13.25
CA ARG A 173 -14.18 11.31 14.44
C ARG A 173 -15.40 10.40 14.24
N LEU A 174 -15.44 9.28 14.95
CA LEU A 174 -16.65 8.46 15.08
C LEU A 174 -17.33 8.76 16.41
N THR A 175 -18.59 9.20 16.36
CA THR A 175 -19.36 9.51 17.57
C THR A 175 -20.39 8.43 17.91
N ASP A 176 -20.98 7.81 16.88
CA ASP A 176 -22.00 6.78 17.02
C ASP A 176 -22.15 6.00 15.70
N PHE A 177 -22.81 4.84 15.75
CA PHE A 177 -23.19 4.07 14.55
C PHE A 177 -24.52 3.33 14.76
N SER A 178 -25.11 2.89 13.64
CA SER A 178 -26.37 2.14 13.66
C SER A 178 -26.25 0.84 12.88
N VAL A 179 -27.01 -0.18 13.29
CA VAL A 179 -27.11 -1.46 12.58
C VAL A 179 -28.56 -1.68 12.19
N GLY A 180 -28.84 -1.79 10.89
CA GLY A 180 -30.22 -1.88 10.39
C GLY A 180 -31.08 -0.65 10.74
N GLY A 181 -30.47 0.52 10.86
CA GLY A 181 -31.13 1.77 11.27
C GLY A 181 -31.43 1.89 12.76
N GLN A 182 -31.03 0.91 13.58
CA GLN A 182 -31.14 0.99 15.04
C GLN A 182 -29.81 1.49 15.62
N PRO A 183 -29.80 2.61 16.37
CA PRO A 183 -28.60 3.12 17.03
C PRO A 183 -28.04 2.10 18.02
N VAL A 184 -26.71 1.99 18.09
CA VAL A 184 -26.03 1.15 19.08
C VAL A 184 -25.76 1.99 20.33
N GLN A 185 -26.15 1.49 21.52
CA GLN A 185 -25.85 2.21 22.77
C GLN A 185 -24.37 2.09 23.12
N LEU A 186 -23.65 3.21 23.01
CA LEU A 186 -22.24 3.32 23.30
C LEU A 186 -21.99 4.31 24.46
N PRO A 187 -20.97 4.05 25.31
CA PRO A 187 -20.47 5.07 26.22
C PRO A 187 -20.01 6.31 25.46
N LEU A 188 -20.27 7.50 26.03
CA LEU A 188 -19.77 8.75 25.47
C LEU A 188 -18.23 8.75 25.44
N GLY A 189 -17.67 9.16 24.31
CA GLY A 189 -16.22 9.26 24.12
C GLY A 189 -15.52 7.91 23.98
N LEU A 190 -16.25 6.80 23.74
CA LEU A 190 -15.64 5.47 23.57
C LEU A 190 -14.53 5.45 22.50
N PHE A 191 -14.69 6.23 21.43
CA PHE A 191 -13.74 6.33 20.33
C PHE A 191 -12.87 7.59 20.37
N ASP A 192 -13.00 8.43 21.39
CA ASP A 192 -12.21 9.65 21.46
C ASP A 192 -10.73 9.31 21.64
N MET A 193 -9.87 10.10 20.99
CA MET A 193 -8.43 9.98 21.15
C MET A 193 -7.98 10.77 22.38
N ASP A 194 -7.22 10.14 23.26
CA ASP A 194 -6.66 10.79 24.44
C ASP A 194 -5.37 11.58 24.14
N ASP A 195 -4.88 12.34 25.12
CA ASP A 195 -3.65 13.14 25.00
C ASP A 195 -2.37 12.28 24.82
N SER A 196 -2.48 10.98 25.10
CA SER A 196 -1.41 10.00 24.87
C SER A 196 -1.49 9.36 23.49
N GLY A 197 -2.47 9.77 22.65
CA GLY A 197 -2.67 9.23 21.31
C GLY A 197 -3.33 7.87 21.27
N ASN A 198 -3.92 7.38 22.37
CA ASN A 198 -4.69 6.15 22.37
C ASN A 198 -6.13 6.40 21.97
N GLY A 199 -6.77 5.42 21.34
CA GLY A 199 -8.15 5.53 20.83
C GLY A 199 -8.19 6.09 19.41
N GLY A 200 -9.33 6.68 19.04
CA GLY A 200 -9.59 7.11 17.67
C GLY A 200 -10.05 5.99 16.73
N VAL A 201 -10.47 6.39 15.54
CA VAL A 201 -10.81 5.47 14.43
C VAL A 201 -9.92 5.80 13.25
N MET A 202 -9.12 4.83 12.83
CA MET A 202 -8.19 4.98 11.70
C MET A 202 -8.88 4.66 10.38
N LEU A 203 -8.48 5.36 9.33
CA LEU A 203 -8.75 4.96 7.96
C LEU A 203 -7.65 4.00 7.54
N ASP A 204 -8.03 2.79 7.16
CA ASP A 204 -7.12 1.75 6.73
C ASP A 204 -7.54 1.22 5.36
N SER A 205 -6.55 1.05 4.49
CA SER A 205 -6.70 0.51 3.14
C SER A 205 -5.79 -0.70 2.89
N GLU A 206 -5.19 -1.26 3.94
CA GLU A 206 -4.53 -2.56 3.87
C GLU A 206 -5.58 -3.65 3.53
N ILE A 207 -5.32 -4.46 2.50
CA ILE A 207 -6.19 -5.54 2.00
C ILE A 207 -5.39 -6.84 1.93
#